data_AF-A0A085WWP4-F1
#
_entry.id   AF-A0A085WWP4-F1
#
_cell.length_a   1.000
_cell.length_b   1.000
_cell.length_c   1.000
_cell.angle_alpha   90.00
_cell.angle_beta   90.00
_cell.angle_gamma   90.00
#
_symmetry.space_group_name_H-M   'P 1'
#
loop_
_entity.id
_entity.type
_entity.pdbx_description
1 polymer ?
#
loop_
_entity_poly.entity_id
_entity_poly.type
_entity_poly.pdbx_seq_one_letter_code
_entity_poly.pdbx_strand_id
1 'polypeptide(L)'
;MKKLLVFVVLLAAGAGAAYHFGYLDRWIPKLGGERLIPKDEKLLAYFRPDTRELLVAQLTELDLRLSADAQAKLEQNGRELYEKTGINLSKDLDAFVGADGLAVVRGRFDWNKLGAYLQSQGYTLTELAGVPGAVKARAMDVALDGNYLLVGPRAEVELAIARRRDGQGLEANSPIVKAMDEIGWRHGLVGGVVSGSRLSSQGPGDLKLQTALGALDSTREGYELRAMALTGSKAEGEALHAILETLRKTALLQMALTSQPELRTLRDSLEKATLEVDANGRVTGAIRFPYALVDQASANVSQAQLPSALQTLELSDEGDDSVPTRPPPSATAPKPSSKEEASTPVASATVSQRLDWKPPVFGVILLVLALVTMGAASRPGMFNVLFHPLFLLPFLVATLGVFVFRFTGQSGGAFDVLTLPMPEWHRFVSIPVAQTVALSATIPMLLAIISGPVALLRRFAAGLAVGFSAYLVTKAIAGTAVPLIPPAYTVFWFAGNALAALLLARLTIPPRRARQSSPAAGAPRGRA
;
A
#
# COMPACT_ATOMS: atom_id res chain seq x y z
N MET A 1 6.54 27.19 -59.42
CA MET A 1 7.17 25.85 -59.23
C MET A 1 8.31 25.86 -58.21
N LYS A 2 9.33 26.73 -58.29
CA LYS A 2 10.47 26.73 -57.33
C LYS A 2 10.08 26.83 -55.84
N LYS A 3 9.05 27.61 -55.49
CA LYS A 3 8.56 27.74 -54.10
C LYS A 3 7.89 26.47 -53.57
N LEU A 4 7.23 25.69 -54.44
CA LEU A 4 6.63 24.40 -54.07
C LEU A 4 7.71 23.37 -53.75
N LEU A 5 8.78 23.35 -54.54
CA LEU A 5 9.90 22.42 -54.35
C LEU A 5 10.67 22.73 -53.06
N VAL A 6 10.88 24.01 -52.74
CA VAL A 6 11.48 24.42 -51.45
C VAL A 6 10.60 24.01 -50.27
N PHE A 7 9.28 24.15 -50.38
CA PHE A 7 8.34 23.72 -49.34
C PHE A 7 8.37 22.19 -49.14
N VAL A 8 8.36 21.40 -50.21
CA VAL A 8 8.42 19.93 -50.14
C VAL A 8 9.75 19.45 -49.54
N VAL A 9 10.87 20.09 -49.89
CA VAL A 9 12.19 19.75 -49.32
C VAL A 9 12.29 20.10 -47.84
N LEU A 10 11.77 21.27 -47.43
CA LEU A 10 11.70 21.63 -46.01
C LEU A 10 10.77 20.71 -45.21
N LEU A 11 9.67 20.26 -45.81
CA LEU A 11 8.73 19.33 -45.18
C LEU A 11 9.33 17.93 -45.06
N ALA A 12 10.07 17.47 -46.07
CA ALA A 12 10.83 16.21 -46.02
C ALA A 12 12.00 16.27 -45.03
N ALA A 13 12.73 17.39 -44.95
CA ALA A 13 13.78 17.59 -43.96
C ALA A 13 13.21 17.68 -42.54
N GLY A 14 12.08 18.37 -42.36
CA GLY A 14 11.34 18.44 -41.10
C GLY A 14 10.80 17.07 -40.66
N ALA A 15 10.27 16.28 -41.60
CA ALA A 15 9.82 14.91 -41.34
C ALA A 15 11.00 13.97 -41.03
N GLY A 16 12.13 14.09 -41.73
CA GLY A 16 13.34 13.33 -41.46
C GLY A 16 13.94 13.65 -40.09
N ALA A 17 13.97 14.93 -39.71
CA ALA A 17 14.37 15.33 -38.36
C ALA A 17 13.38 14.81 -37.31
N ALA A 18 12.07 14.95 -37.55
CA ALA A 18 11.04 14.43 -36.64
C ALA A 18 11.10 12.90 -36.48
N TYR A 19 11.49 12.16 -37.53
CA TYR A 19 11.73 10.71 -37.47
C TYR A 19 12.97 10.41 -36.62
N HIS A 20 14.09 11.07 -36.92
CA HIS A 20 15.37 10.82 -36.26
C HIS A 20 15.35 11.20 -34.76
N PHE A 21 14.51 12.16 -34.37
CA PHE A 21 14.31 12.56 -32.98
C PHE A 21 13.11 11.88 -32.29
N GLY A 22 12.46 10.90 -32.94
CA GLY A 22 11.36 10.11 -32.35
C GLY A 22 10.04 10.88 -32.15
N TYR A 23 9.88 12.04 -32.78
CA TYR A 23 8.63 12.81 -32.74
C TYR A 23 7.51 12.18 -33.59
N LEU A 24 7.86 11.50 -34.68
CA LEU A 24 6.88 10.86 -35.57
C LEU A 24 6.18 9.65 -34.92
N ASP A 25 6.92 8.83 -34.15
CA ASP A 25 6.34 7.72 -33.36
C ASP A 25 5.33 8.22 -32.32
N ARG A 26 5.50 9.47 -31.86
CA ARG A 26 4.64 10.12 -30.87
C ARG A 26 3.36 10.73 -31.47
N TRP A 27 3.42 11.18 -32.73
CA TRP A 27 2.32 11.91 -33.39
C TRP A 27 1.40 11.01 -34.21
N ILE A 28 1.84 9.81 -34.57
CA ILE A 28 1.05 8.86 -35.35
C ILE A 28 0.81 7.54 -34.57
N PRO A 29 0.20 7.59 -33.36
CA PRO A 29 -0.17 6.37 -32.62
C PRO A 29 -1.28 5.55 -33.30
N LYS A 30 -1.83 6.03 -34.44
CA LYS A 30 -2.90 5.38 -35.21
C LYS A 30 -2.44 4.50 -36.37
N LEU A 31 -1.16 4.49 -36.74
CA LEU A 31 -0.68 3.70 -37.91
C LEU A 31 -0.13 2.31 -37.56
N GLY A 32 -0.40 1.78 -36.36
CA GLY A 32 -0.22 0.36 -36.08
C GLY A 32 1.22 -0.08 -35.83
N GLY A 33 2.09 0.80 -35.36
CA GLY A 33 3.34 0.38 -34.71
C GLY A 33 2.97 -0.50 -33.51
N GLU A 34 3.33 -1.76 -33.58
CA GLU A 34 3.06 -2.73 -32.52
C GLU A 34 3.57 -2.17 -31.19
N ARG A 35 2.63 -1.95 -30.29
CA ARG A 35 2.84 -1.61 -28.89
C ARG A 35 3.57 -2.80 -28.26
N LEU A 36 4.80 -2.56 -27.84
CA LEU A 36 5.79 -3.58 -27.49
C LEU A 36 6.48 -3.07 -26.24
N ILE A 37 6.58 -3.92 -25.20
CA ILE A 37 7.69 -3.78 -24.27
C ILE A 37 8.90 -4.16 -25.10
N PRO A 38 9.79 -3.23 -25.50
CA PRO A 38 11.06 -3.68 -26.03
C PRO A 38 11.72 -4.46 -24.90
N LYS A 39 12.14 -5.70 -25.17
CA LYS A 39 13.11 -6.44 -24.36
C LYS A 39 14.36 -5.57 -24.23
N ASP A 40 14.32 -4.63 -23.30
CA ASP A 40 15.32 -3.57 -23.19
C ASP A 40 16.48 -4.13 -22.40
N GLU A 41 17.42 -4.70 -23.14
CA GLU A 41 18.64 -5.28 -22.60
C GLU A 41 19.38 -4.29 -21.69
N LYS A 42 19.30 -2.98 -21.95
CA LYS A 42 19.95 -1.96 -21.12
C LYS A 42 19.28 -1.79 -19.76
N LEU A 43 17.97 -2.02 -19.69
CA LEU A 43 17.20 -1.97 -18.47
C LEU A 43 17.42 -3.27 -17.66
N LEU A 44 17.40 -4.42 -18.34
CA LEU A 44 17.69 -5.71 -17.72
C LEU A 44 19.14 -5.82 -17.22
N ALA A 45 20.07 -5.06 -17.81
CA ALA A 45 21.48 -5.06 -17.43
C ALA A 45 21.76 -4.64 -15.96
N TYR A 46 20.79 -4.03 -15.27
CA TYR A 46 20.90 -3.66 -13.87
C TYR A 46 20.57 -4.79 -12.89
N PHE A 47 20.03 -5.92 -13.36
CA PHE A 47 19.65 -7.06 -12.53
C PHE A 47 20.71 -8.16 -12.57
N ARG A 48 20.70 -9.06 -11.60
CA ARG A 48 21.72 -10.11 -11.50
C ARG A 48 21.44 -11.20 -12.54
N PRO A 49 22.47 -11.89 -13.07
CA PRO A 49 22.25 -13.00 -14.00
C PRO A 49 21.40 -14.15 -13.43
N ASP A 50 21.39 -14.30 -12.11
CA ASP A 50 20.66 -15.31 -11.35
C ASP A 50 19.33 -14.81 -10.77
N THR A 51 18.87 -13.61 -11.15
CA THR A 51 17.57 -13.06 -10.72
C THR A 51 16.44 -14.05 -11.02
N ARG A 52 15.67 -14.38 -9.98
CA ARG A 52 14.62 -15.41 -10.01
C ARG A 52 13.22 -14.83 -10.12
N GLU A 53 13.01 -13.64 -9.59
CA GLU A 53 11.75 -12.91 -9.70
C GLU A 53 11.97 -11.66 -10.54
N LEU A 54 11.02 -11.34 -11.41
CA LEU A 54 11.11 -10.13 -12.21
C LEU A 54 9.70 -9.62 -12.48
N LEU A 55 9.50 -8.32 -12.30
CA LEU A 55 8.29 -7.61 -12.70
C LEU A 55 8.66 -6.50 -13.66
N VAL A 56 8.10 -6.51 -14.86
CA VAL A 56 8.31 -5.53 -15.94
C VAL A 56 6.97 -4.90 -16.27
N ALA A 57 6.92 -3.57 -16.28
CA ALA A 57 5.72 -2.81 -16.63
C ALA A 57 6.05 -1.69 -17.61
N GLN A 58 5.26 -1.56 -18.67
CA GLN A 58 5.35 -0.44 -19.60
C GLN A 58 4.28 0.59 -19.29
N LEU A 59 4.71 1.62 -18.57
CA LEU A 59 3.83 2.64 -18.01
C LEU A 59 3.12 3.47 -19.08
N THR A 60 3.70 3.57 -20.28
CA THR A 60 3.11 4.29 -21.42
C THR A 60 1.97 3.52 -22.10
N GLU A 61 1.92 2.19 -21.94
CA GLU A 61 0.91 1.33 -22.57
C GLU A 61 -0.19 0.88 -21.61
N LEU A 62 0.11 0.89 -20.31
CA LEU A 62 -0.86 0.68 -19.25
C LEU A 62 -1.84 1.86 -19.20
N ASP A 63 -2.88 1.82 -20.06
CA ASP A 63 -4.09 2.63 -19.89
C ASP A 63 -4.86 2.09 -18.68
N LEU A 64 -4.39 2.49 -17.49
CA LEU A 64 -5.03 2.19 -16.23
C LEU A 64 -6.33 3.00 -16.15
N ARG A 65 -7.39 2.47 -16.76
CA ARG A 65 -8.76 2.91 -16.49
C ARG A 65 -9.10 2.54 -15.05
N LEU A 66 -8.92 3.54 -14.20
CA LEU A 66 -9.30 3.51 -12.80
C LEU A 66 -10.66 4.20 -12.66
N SER A 67 -11.35 3.97 -11.55
CA SER A 67 -12.51 4.79 -11.19
C SER A 67 -12.16 6.27 -11.21
N ALA A 68 -13.15 7.13 -11.50
CA ALA A 68 -12.96 8.58 -11.56
C ALA A 68 -12.29 9.15 -10.29
N ASP A 69 -12.60 8.62 -9.11
CA ASP A 69 -11.99 9.02 -7.85
C ASP A 69 -10.50 8.60 -7.77
N ALA A 70 -10.19 7.36 -8.15
CA ALA A 70 -8.83 6.84 -8.16
C ALA A 70 -7.97 7.56 -9.22
N GLN A 71 -8.54 7.83 -10.39
CA GLN A 71 -7.90 8.61 -11.45
C GLN A 71 -7.65 10.06 -10.99
N ALA A 72 -8.64 10.73 -10.38
CA ALA A 72 -8.47 12.08 -9.88
C ALA A 72 -7.39 12.17 -8.79
N LYS A 73 -7.31 11.17 -7.89
CA LYS A 73 -6.23 11.06 -6.90
C LYS A 73 -4.87 10.83 -7.55
N LEU A 74 -4.79 9.95 -8.55
CA LEU A 74 -3.55 9.69 -9.29
C LEU A 74 -3.08 10.94 -10.03
N GLU A 75 -3.99 11.67 -10.68
CA GLU A 75 -3.70 12.94 -11.36
C GLU A 75 -3.31 14.04 -10.36
N GLN A 76 -3.93 14.10 -9.18
CA GLN A 76 -3.51 15.01 -8.12
C GLN A 76 -2.11 14.66 -7.63
N ASN A 77 -1.84 13.41 -7.26
CA ASN A 77 -0.51 12.97 -6.81
C ASN A 77 0.55 13.18 -7.90
N GLY A 78 0.20 12.93 -9.17
CA GLY A 78 1.06 13.18 -10.31
C GLY A 78 1.38 14.67 -10.50
N ARG A 79 0.39 15.56 -10.29
CA ARG A 79 0.61 17.02 -10.28
C ARG A 79 1.49 17.46 -9.13
N GLU A 80 1.21 17.01 -7.91
CA GLU A 80 2.03 17.32 -6.74
C GLU A 80 3.48 16.81 -6.90
N LEU A 81 3.65 15.60 -7.43
CA LEU A 81 4.96 15.05 -7.75
C LEU A 81 5.68 15.89 -8.81
N TYR A 82 4.97 16.27 -9.88
CA TYR A 82 5.52 17.12 -10.94
C TYR A 82 5.93 18.49 -10.40
N GLU A 83 5.12 19.12 -9.55
CA GLU A 83 5.46 20.40 -8.92
C GLU A 83 6.71 20.29 -8.04
N LYS A 84 6.87 19.17 -7.30
CA LYS A 84 7.99 18.95 -6.38
C LYS A 84 9.27 18.51 -7.09
N THR A 85 9.18 17.64 -8.09
CA THR A 85 10.33 16.93 -8.69
C THR A 85 10.57 17.29 -10.16
N GLY A 86 9.59 17.91 -10.82
CA GLY A 86 9.59 18.11 -12.27
C GLY A 86 9.24 16.87 -13.09
N ILE A 87 8.97 15.71 -12.46
CA ILE A 87 8.71 14.44 -13.16
C ILE A 87 7.21 14.31 -13.46
N ASN A 88 6.84 14.20 -14.73
CA ASN A 88 5.48 13.90 -15.15
C ASN A 88 5.35 12.39 -15.40
N LEU A 89 4.67 11.68 -14.49
CA LEU A 89 4.50 10.21 -14.54
C LEU A 89 4.06 9.68 -15.92
N SER A 90 3.14 10.38 -16.60
CA SER A 90 2.57 9.95 -17.88
C SER A 90 3.46 10.23 -19.11
N LYS A 91 4.41 11.16 -18.99
CA LYS A 91 5.22 11.63 -20.14
C LYS A 91 6.69 11.27 -20.01
N ASP A 92 7.16 11.17 -18.78
CA ASP A 92 8.57 11.04 -18.48
C ASP A 92 8.94 9.62 -18.07
N LEU A 93 7.99 8.78 -17.66
CA LEU A 93 8.26 7.37 -17.36
C LEU A 93 7.84 6.48 -18.52
N ASP A 94 8.79 5.71 -19.05
CA ASP A 94 8.56 4.83 -20.18
C ASP A 94 8.32 3.38 -19.73
N ALA A 95 9.18 2.89 -18.84
CA ALA A 95 9.16 1.51 -18.35
C ALA A 95 9.66 1.41 -16.91
N PHE A 96 9.23 0.37 -16.22
CA PHE A 96 9.58 0.03 -14.85
C PHE A 96 9.96 -1.45 -14.78
N VAL A 97 11.05 -1.77 -14.09
CA VAL A 97 11.40 -3.14 -13.73
C VAL A 97 11.75 -3.23 -12.26
N GLY A 98 11.29 -4.27 -11.57
CA GLY A 98 11.63 -4.53 -10.18
C GLY A 98 11.93 -6.00 -9.90
N ALA A 99 12.92 -6.26 -9.05
CA ALA A 99 13.30 -7.57 -8.55
C ALA A 99 14.15 -7.44 -7.27
N ASP A 100 14.02 -8.36 -6.31
CA ASP A 100 14.92 -8.49 -5.16
C ASP A 100 15.13 -7.18 -4.37
N GLY A 101 14.11 -6.34 -4.26
CA GLY A 101 14.18 -5.05 -3.56
C GLY A 101 14.86 -3.91 -4.34
N LEU A 102 15.29 -4.15 -5.58
CA LEU A 102 15.75 -3.13 -6.52
C LEU A 102 14.63 -2.79 -7.52
N ALA A 103 14.40 -1.49 -7.72
CA ALA A 103 13.55 -0.98 -8.77
C ALA A 103 14.36 -0.09 -9.72
N VAL A 104 14.16 -0.28 -11.03
CA VAL A 104 14.79 0.49 -12.09
C VAL A 104 13.70 1.08 -12.98
N VAL A 105 13.69 2.40 -13.11
CA VAL A 105 12.70 3.13 -13.89
C VAL A 105 13.40 3.82 -15.06
N ARG A 106 13.00 3.49 -16.28
CA ARG A 106 13.47 4.17 -17.48
C ARG A 106 12.59 5.38 -17.76
N GLY A 107 13.21 6.53 -17.97
CA GLY A 107 12.50 7.76 -18.20
C GLY A 107 13.38 8.99 -18.39
N ARG A 108 12.76 10.16 -18.24
CA ARG A 108 13.40 11.48 -18.30
C ARG A 108 13.38 12.12 -16.92
N PHE A 109 14.56 12.36 -16.36
CA PHE A 109 14.69 12.87 -15.00
C PHE A 109 15.57 14.12 -15.00
N ASP A 110 15.11 15.18 -14.34
CA ASP A 110 15.91 16.37 -14.05
C ASP A 110 16.52 16.23 -12.65
N TRP A 111 17.78 15.81 -12.58
CA TRP A 111 18.47 15.58 -11.31
C TRP A 111 18.52 16.82 -10.43
N ASN A 112 18.56 18.03 -10.99
CA ASN A 112 18.66 19.24 -10.19
C ASN A 112 17.37 19.44 -9.36
N LYS A 113 16.21 19.22 -9.98
CA LYS A 113 14.92 19.31 -9.29
C LYS A 113 14.68 18.12 -8.37
N LEU A 114 14.94 16.91 -8.86
CA LEU A 114 14.77 15.69 -8.07
C LEU A 114 15.69 15.70 -6.84
N GLY A 115 16.96 16.07 -7.01
CA GLY A 115 17.95 16.18 -5.94
C GLY A 115 17.57 17.23 -4.90
N ALA A 116 17.11 18.41 -5.31
CA ALA A 116 16.61 19.43 -4.39
C ALA A 116 15.40 18.93 -3.57
N TYR A 117 14.48 18.21 -4.21
CA TYR A 117 13.37 17.58 -3.51
C TYR A 117 13.84 16.52 -2.52
N LEU A 118 14.74 15.61 -2.92
CA LEU A 118 15.29 14.57 -2.04
C LEU A 118 16.01 15.19 -0.83
N GLN A 119 16.79 16.25 -1.02
CA GLN A 119 17.39 17.02 0.08
C GLN A 119 16.33 17.58 1.04
N SER A 120 15.23 18.13 0.51
CA SER A 120 14.11 18.62 1.35
C SER A 120 13.46 17.51 2.19
N GLN A 121 13.58 16.25 1.75
CA GLN A 121 13.11 15.07 2.47
C GLN A 121 14.17 14.47 3.41
N GLY A 122 15.32 15.14 3.59
CA GLY A 122 16.40 14.72 4.48
C GLY A 122 17.35 13.69 3.88
N TYR A 123 17.39 13.54 2.55
CA TYR A 123 18.44 12.77 1.90
C TYR A 123 19.75 13.58 1.81
N THR A 124 20.87 12.89 1.91
CA THR A 124 22.18 13.45 1.62
C THR A 124 22.53 13.16 0.17
N LEU A 125 22.74 14.19 -0.65
CA LEU A 125 23.21 13.98 -2.03
C LEU A 125 24.67 13.55 -2.00
N THR A 126 24.98 12.53 -2.79
CA THR A 126 26.30 11.92 -2.90
C THR A 126 26.47 11.37 -4.32
N GLU A 127 27.60 10.74 -4.59
CA GLU A 127 27.74 9.85 -5.73
C GLU A 127 27.63 8.40 -5.27
N LEU A 128 26.85 7.60 -5.99
CA LEU A 128 26.74 6.15 -5.80
C LEU A 128 27.38 5.48 -7.02
N ALA A 129 28.47 4.75 -6.82
CA ALA A 129 29.24 4.16 -7.92
C ALA A 129 29.58 5.17 -9.06
N GLY A 130 29.84 6.44 -8.73
CA GLY A 130 30.19 7.48 -9.71
C GLY A 130 29.03 7.98 -10.58
N VAL A 131 27.78 7.76 -10.17
CA VAL A 131 26.62 8.49 -10.72
C VAL A 131 25.95 9.33 -9.62
N PRO A 132 25.23 10.40 -9.97
CA PRO A 132 24.51 11.19 -8.98
C PRO A 132 23.53 10.33 -8.18
N GLY A 133 23.60 10.44 -6.86
CA GLY A 133 22.79 9.66 -5.94
C GLY A 133 22.36 10.43 -4.70
N ALA A 134 21.43 9.84 -3.95
CA ALA A 134 20.88 10.39 -2.74
C ALA A 134 20.70 9.26 -1.74
N VAL A 135 21.25 9.43 -0.53
CA VAL A 135 21.22 8.40 0.52
C VAL A 135 20.48 8.88 1.75
N LYS A 136 19.77 7.96 2.41
CA LYS A 136 19.08 8.27 3.68
C LYS A 136 19.09 7.06 4.60
N ALA A 137 19.52 7.29 5.84
CA ALA A 137 19.56 6.22 6.84
C ALA A 137 18.18 5.59 7.04
N ARG A 138 18.12 4.27 6.91
CA ARG A 138 16.89 3.46 7.04
C ARG A 138 15.81 3.77 6.00
N ALA A 139 16.18 4.29 4.83
CA ALA A 139 15.30 4.40 3.68
C ALA A 139 15.98 3.79 2.44
N MET A 140 15.24 3.66 1.35
CA MET A 140 15.82 3.26 0.06
C MET A 140 16.64 4.41 -0.52
N ASP A 141 17.81 4.08 -1.04
CA ASP A 141 18.67 5.03 -1.73
C ASP A 141 18.26 5.17 -3.20
N VAL A 142 18.60 6.31 -3.78
CA VAL A 142 18.21 6.69 -5.14
C VAL A 142 19.44 7.05 -5.95
N ALA A 143 19.57 6.53 -7.16
CA ALA A 143 20.64 6.89 -8.10
C ALA A 143 20.09 7.18 -9.50
N LEU A 144 20.71 8.12 -10.20
CA LEU A 144 20.35 8.45 -11.59
C LEU A 144 21.53 8.15 -12.54
N ASP A 145 21.37 7.11 -13.35
CA ASP A 145 22.36 6.68 -14.34
C ASP A 145 21.82 6.98 -15.76
N GLY A 146 22.04 8.22 -16.21
CA GLY A 146 21.51 8.71 -17.48
C GLY A 146 19.97 8.82 -17.45
N ASN A 147 19.30 7.93 -18.18
CA ASN A 147 17.83 7.87 -18.28
C ASN A 147 17.21 6.81 -17.35
N TYR A 148 17.99 6.25 -16.43
CA TYR A 148 17.54 5.19 -15.53
C TYR A 148 17.62 5.67 -14.08
N LEU A 149 16.48 5.69 -13.40
CA LEU A 149 16.37 5.97 -11.99
C LEU A 149 16.35 4.64 -11.24
N LEU A 150 17.35 4.42 -10.39
CA LEU A 150 17.44 3.24 -9.54
C LEU A 150 16.97 3.60 -8.13
N VAL A 151 16.20 2.71 -7.52
CA VAL A 151 15.71 2.84 -6.14
C VAL A 151 15.87 1.50 -5.43
N GLY A 152 16.57 1.47 -4.30
CA GLY A 152 16.80 0.23 -3.55
C GLY A 152 17.81 0.40 -2.40
N PRO A 153 18.19 -0.69 -1.72
CA PRO A 153 19.27 -0.66 -0.74
C PRO A 153 20.58 -0.18 -1.36
N ARG A 154 21.39 0.56 -0.58
CA ARG A 154 22.65 1.16 -1.04
C ARG A 154 23.55 0.18 -1.79
N ALA A 155 23.84 -0.96 -1.15
CA ALA A 155 24.74 -1.97 -1.68
C ALA A 155 24.22 -2.53 -3.01
N GLU A 156 22.91 -2.74 -3.11
CA GLU A 156 22.29 -3.28 -4.33
C GLU A 156 22.30 -2.26 -5.47
N VAL A 157 22.05 -0.98 -5.18
CA VAL A 157 22.13 0.11 -6.17
C VAL A 157 23.55 0.27 -6.71
N GLU A 158 24.57 0.29 -5.83
CA GLU A 158 25.98 0.38 -6.22
C GLU A 158 26.39 -0.83 -7.08
N LEU A 159 25.99 -2.05 -6.68
CA LEU A 159 26.23 -3.28 -7.43
C LEU A 159 25.52 -3.30 -8.78
N ALA A 160 24.29 -2.78 -8.86
CA ALA A 160 23.52 -2.72 -10.11
C ALA A 160 24.20 -1.82 -11.15
N ILE A 161 24.73 -0.67 -10.71
CA ILE A 161 25.47 0.25 -11.57
C ILE A 161 26.78 -0.40 -12.05
N ALA A 162 27.52 -1.07 -11.15
CA ALA A 162 28.74 -1.79 -11.53
C ALA A 162 28.44 -2.89 -12.55
N ARG A 163 27.43 -3.74 -12.29
CA ARG A 163 27.00 -4.82 -13.19
C ARG A 163 26.70 -4.33 -14.59
N ARG A 164 25.97 -3.22 -14.73
CA ARG A 164 25.68 -2.63 -16.04
C ARG A 164 26.95 -2.19 -16.78
N ARG A 165 27.91 -1.57 -16.07
CA ARG A 165 29.17 -1.10 -16.68
C ARG A 165 30.07 -2.25 -17.12
N ASP A 166 30.08 -3.32 -16.33
CA ASP A 166 30.89 -4.51 -16.58
C ASP A 166 30.25 -5.49 -17.58
N GLY A 167 29.01 -5.22 -18.01
CA GLY A 167 28.25 -6.09 -18.91
C GLY A 167 27.82 -7.41 -18.26
N GLN A 168 27.73 -7.46 -16.93
CA GLN A 168 27.39 -8.64 -16.13
C GLN A 168 25.91 -8.65 -15.68
N GLY A 169 25.06 -7.97 -16.44
CA GLY A 169 23.64 -7.86 -16.12
C GLY A 169 22.82 -9.09 -16.51
N LEU A 170 21.50 -9.02 -16.35
CA LEU A 170 20.59 -10.08 -16.74
C LEU A 170 20.62 -10.28 -18.28
N GLU A 171 21.23 -11.38 -18.71
CA GLU A 171 21.38 -11.70 -20.12
C GLU A 171 20.12 -12.32 -20.75
N ALA A 172 20.04 -12.26 -22.08
CA ALA A 172 19.00 -12.91 -22.88
C ALA A 172 18.86 -14.42 -22.62
N ASN A 173 19.93 -15.07 -22.15
CA ASN A 173 19.97 -16.51 -21.89
C ASN A 173 19.53 -16.91 -20.48
N SER A 174 19.27 -15.94 -19.59
CA SER A 174 18.86 -16.22 -18.21
C SER A 174 17.53 -16.99 -18.18
N PRO A 175 17.33 -17.86 -17.17
CA PRO A 175 16.10 -18.66 -17.08
C PRO A 175 14.82 -17.82 -17.04
N ILE A 176 14.82 -16.69 -16.31
CA ILE A 176 13.67 -15.79 -16.22
C ILE A 176 13.38 -15.07 -17.53
N VAL A 177 14.41 -14.63 -18.27
CA VAL A 177 14.21 -13.98 -19.57
C VAL A 177 13.70 -14.98 -20.60
N LYS A 178 14.22 -16.22 -20.62
CA LYS A 178 13.68 -17.29 -21.47
C LYS A 178 12.23 -17.60 -21.15
N ALA A 179 11.89 -17.68 -19.86
CA ALA A 179 10.52 -17.87 -19.43
C ALA A 179 9.62 -16.72 -19.90
N MET A 180 10.07 -15.47 -19.77
CA MET A 180 9.34 -14.31 -20.27
C MET A 180 9.25 -14.27 -21.81
N ASP A 181 10.24 -14.81 -22.54
CA ASP A 181 10.15 -14.98 -23.99
C ASP A 181 9.01 -15.94 -24.37
N GLU A 182 8.67 -16.93 -23.52
CA GLU A 182 7.57 -17.87 -23.78
C GLU A 182 6.18 -17.24 -23.63
N ILE A 183 5.97 -16.39 -22.61
CA ILE A 183 4.71 -15.64 -22.48
C ILE A 183 4.64 -14.49 -23.49
N GLY A 184 5.80 -13.93 -23.85
CA GLY A 184 5.98 -12.83 -24.76
C GLY A 184 6.18 -11.49 -24.04
N TRP A 185 6.81 -10.55 -24.73
CA TRP A 185 7.04 -9.17 -24.25
C TRP A 185 5.97 -8.18 -24.72
N ARG A 186 4.92 -8.67 -25.39
CA ARG A 186 3.87 -7.85 -26.02
C ARG A 186 2.72 -7.56 -25.08
N HIS A 187 3.02 -7.26 -23.81
CA HIS A 187 2.00 -7.06 -22.79
C HIS A 187 2.19 -5.75 -22.03
N GLY A 188 1.14 -5.18 -21.46
CA GLY A 188 1.27 -3.94 -20.68
C GLY A 188 2.12 -4.13 -19.41
N LEU A 189 2.02 -5.30 -18.81
CA LEU A 189 2.80 -5.74 -17.66
C LEU A 189 3.08 -7.24 -17.79
N VAL A 190 4.32 -7.65 -17.53
CA VAL A 190 4.74 -9.05 -17.46
C VAL A 190 5.56 -9.24 -16.20
N GLY A 191 5.28 -10.28 -15.44
CA GLY A 191 6.14 -10.63 -14.31
C GLY A 191 6.04 -12.09 -13.98
N GLY A 192 6.96 -12.56 -13.14
CA GLY A 192 6.94 -13.94 -12.71
C GLY A 192 8.12 -14.32 -11.85
N VAL A 193 8.12 -15.59 -11.49
CA VAL A 193 9.14 -16.21 -10.65
C VAL A 193 9.58 -17.52 -11.31
N VAL A 194 10.88 -17.70 -11.46
CA VAL A 194 11.54 -18.96 -11.81
C VAL A 194 12.21 -19.49 -10.55
N SER A 195 11.77 -20.64 -10.08
CA SER A 195 12.43 -21.31 -8.97
C SER A 195 13.37 -22.39 -9.46
N GLY A 196 14.61 -22.34 -8.97
CA GLY A 196 15.54 -23.47 -9.06
C GLY A 196 15.13 -24.66 -8.18
N SER A 197 14.17 -24.49 -7.26
CA SER A 197 13.73 -25.51 -6.30
C SER A 197 12.35 -25.20 -5.69
N ARG A 198 11.35 -26.04 -5.96
CA ARG A 198 9.98 -26.10 -5.37
C ARG A 198 9.42 -24.78 -4.80
N LEU A 199 8.56 -24.09 -5.55
CA LEU A 199 7.79 -22.92 -5.05
C LEU A 199 6.77 -23.28 -3.95
N SER A 200 6.49 -24.56 -3.74
CA SER A 200 5.55 -25.06 -2.73
C SER A 200 6.21 -26.18 -1.93
N SER A 201 6.47 -25.94 -0.64
CA SER A 201 6.89 -26.98 0.31
C SER A 201 5.78 -27.40 1.29
N GLN A 202 4.59 -26.78 1.23
CA GLN A 202 3.54 -26.93 2.25
C GLN A 202 2.11 -27.10 1.71
N GLY A 203 1.95 -27.64 0.49
CA GLY A 203 0.64 -28.01 -0.05
C GLY A 203 0.35 -29.52 0.02
N PRO A 204 -0.92 -29.97 0.08
CA PRO A 204 -1.28 -31.36 -0.13
C PRO A 204 -0.97 -31.74 -1.59
N GLY A 205 0.12 -32.48 -1.78
CA GLY A 205 0.70 -32.76 -3.09
C GLY A 205 1.96 -31.91 -3.30
N ASP A 206 3.10 -32.59 -3.39
CA ASP A 206 4.43 -32.02 -3.64
C ASP A 206 4.54 -31.51 -5.09
N LEU A 207 3.75 -30.49 -5.43
CA LEU A 207 3.73 -29.90 -6.76
C LEU A 207 5.01 -29.11 -7.00
N LYS A 208 5.86 -29.63 -7.89
CA LYS A 208 7.08 -28.97 -8.33
C LYS A 208 6.77 -27.95 -9.40
N LEU A 209 6.40 -26.75 -8.96
CA LEU A 209 6.31 -25.59 -9.85
C LEU A 209 7.72 -25.06 -10.12
N GLN A 210 8.16 -25.11 -11.38
CA GLN A 210 9.47 -24.59 -11.81
C GLN A 210 9.38 -23.10 -12.12
N THR A 211 8.33 -22.71 -12.83
CA THR A 211 8.14 -21.34 -13.29
C THR A 211 6.68 -20.94 -13.17
N ALA A 212 6.43 -19.70 -12.74
CA ALA A 212 5.11 -19.09 -12.73
C ALA A 212 5.21 -17.67 -13.30
N LEU A 213 4.51 -17.41 -14.39
CA LEU A 213 4.48 -16.13 -15.10
C LEU A 213 3.05 -15.62 -15.18
N GLY A 214 2.92 -14.29 -15.18
CA GLY A 214 1.69 -13.57 -15.43
C GLY A 214 1.95 -12.42 -16.39
N ALA A 215 1.00 -12.16 -17.27
CA ALA A 215 0.96 -11.00 -18.14
C ALA A 215 -0.41 -10.34 -18.05
N LEU A 216 -0.45 -9.02 -18.06
CA LEU A 216 -1.67 -8.22 -17.97
C LEU A 216 -1.75 -7.24 -19.14
N ASP A 217 -2.85 -7.34 -19.88
CA ASP A 217 -3.13 -6.50 -21.03
C ASP A 217 -4.38 -5.65 -20.85
N SER A 218 -4.33 -4.41 -21.34
CA SER A 218 -5.52 -3.59 -21.51
C SER A 218 -6.19 -3.89 -22.83
N THR A 219 -7.47 -4.25 -22.79
CA THR A 219 -8.32 -4.56 -23.94
C THR A 219 -9.43 -3.52 -24.07
N ARG A 220 -10.23 -3.58 -25.14
CA ARG A 220 -11.38 -2.68 -25.30
C ARG A 220 -12.48 -2.89 -24.26
N GLU A 221 -12.56 -4.10 -23.68
CA GLU A 221 -13.64 -4.50 -22.77
C GLU A 221 -13.22 -4.51 -21.28
N GLY A 222 -11.93 -4.43 -21.00
CA GLY A 222 -11.37 -4.52 -19.66
C GLY A 222 -9.91 -4.96 -19.71
N TYR A 223 -9.46 -5.71 -18.70
CA TYR A 223 -8.11 -6.26 -18.67
C TYR A 223 -8.14 -7.77 -18.91
N GLU A 224 -7.11 -8.30 -19.54
CA GLU A 224 -6.91 -9.73 -19.70
C GLU A 224 -5.65 -10.13 -18.95
N LEU A 225 -5.82 -10.97 -17.93
CA LEU A 225 -4.72 -11.60 -17.21
C LEU A 225 -4.47 -12.97 -17.84
N ARG A 226 -3.27 -13.13 -18.38
CA ARG A 226 -2.74 -14.41 -18.86
C ARG A 226 -1.74 -14.93 -17.87
N ALA A 227 -1.84 -16.19 -17.49
CA ALA A 227 -0.90 -16.84 -16.61
C ALA A 227 -0.36 -18.10 -17.27
N MET A 228 0.91 -18.37 -17.03
CA MET A 228 1.59 -19.57 -17.48
C MET A 228 2.38 -20.15 -16.32
N ALA A 229 2.24 -21.45 -16.10
CA ALA A 229 2.99 -22.19 -15.11
C ALA A 229 3.67 -23.39 -15.76
N LEU A 230 4.97 -23.56 -15.52
CA LEU A 230 5.72 -24.73 -15.97
C LEU A 230 5.92 -25.68 -14.80
N THR A 231 5.47 -26.93 -14.97
CA THR A 231 5.68 -28.02 -14.03
C THR A 231 6.78 -28.96 -14.53
N GLY A 232 7.27 -29.86 -13.67
CA GLY A 232 8.35 -30.78 -14.04
C GLY A 232 7.91 -31.95 -14.93
N SER A 233 6.60 -32.18 -15.08
CA SER A 233 6.06 -33.24 -15.94
C SER A 233 4.59 -33.00 -16.31
N LYS A 234 4.12 -33.66 -17.36
CA LYS A 234 2.71 -33.61 -17.76
C LYS A 234 1.74 -33.99 -16.62
N ALA A 235 2.08 -35.03 -15.85
CA ALA A 235 1.25 -35.47 -14.72
C ALA A 235 1.15 -34.41 -13.61
N GLU A 236 2.24 -33.70 -13.31
CA GLU A 236 2.23 -32.56 -12.38
C GLU A 236 1.40 -31.39 -12.92
N GLY A 237 1.47 -31.12 -14.23
CA GLY A 237 0.64 -30.12 -14.91
C GLY A 237 -0.86 -30.46 -14.84
N GLU A 238 -1.23 -31.70 -15.12
CA GLU A 238 -2.61 -32.20 -15.00
C GLU A 238 -3.12 -32.12 -13.55
N ALA A 239 -2.27 -32.42 -12.56
CA ALA A 239 -2.60 -32.26 -11.14
C ALA A 239 -2.83 -30.80 -10.75
N LEU A 240 -1.95 -29.88 -11.19
CA LEU A 240 -2.10 -28.45 -10.98
C LEU A 240 -3.40 -27.92 -11.62
N HIS A 241 -3.69 -28.36 -12.85
CA HIS A 241 -4.93 -28.02 -13.55
C HIS A 241 -6.17 -28.48 -12.78
N ALA A 242 -6.20 -29.73 -12.31
CA ALA A 242 -7.31 -30.26 -11.52
C ALA A 242 -7.52 -29.46 -10.21
N ILE A 243 -6.44 -29.04 -9.56
CA ILE A 243 -6.50 -28.20 -8.35
C ILE A 243 -7.09 -26.81 -8.68
N LEU A 244 -6.59 -26.16 -9.72
CA LEU A 244 -7.07 -24.84 -10.14
C LEU A 244 -8.53 -24.88 -10.61
N GLU A 245 -8.94 -25.93 -11.33
CA GLU A 245 -10.35 -26.16 -11.68
C GLU A 245 -11.24 -26.39 -10.46
N THR A 246 -10.72 -27.12 -9.46
CA THR A 246 -11.45 -27.31 -8.20
C THR A 246 -11.64 -25.98 -7.48
N LEU A 247 -10.59 -25.17 -7.38
CA LEU A 247 -10.66 -23.82 -6.80
C LEU A 247 -11.63 -22.93 -7.56
N ARG A 248 -11.61 -22.97 -8.90
CA ARG A 248 -12.54 -22.24 -9.77
C ARG A 248 -13.99 -22.64 -9.47
N LYS A 249 -14.30 -23.94 -9.45
CA LYS A 249 -15.65 -24.45 -9.15
C LYS A 249 -16.11 -24.05 -7.74
N THR A 250 -15.24 -24.14 -6.74
CA THR A 250 -15.56 -23.72 -5.37
C THR A 250 -15.83 -22.21 -5.30
N ALA A 251 -15.03 -21.38 -5.97
CA ALA A 251 -15.27 -19.94 -6.06
C ALA A 251 -16.61 -19.62 -6.75
N LEU A 252 -16.93 -20.31 -7.85
CA LEU A 252 -18.22 -20.17 -8.55
C LEU A 252 -19.40 -20.55 -7.66
N LEU A 253 -19.29 -21.62 -6.86
CA LEU A 253 -20.33 -22.02 -5.91
C LEU A 253 -20.54 -20.97 -4.82
N GLN A 254 -19.46 -20.41 -4.26
CA GLN A 254 -19.56 -19.32 -3.27
C GLN A 254 -20.21 -18.07 -3.87
N MET A 255 -19.85 -17.72 -5.10
CA MET A 255 -20.44 -16.58 -5.83
C MET A 255 -21.87 -16.83 -6.31
N ALA A 256 -22.36 -18.07 -6.34
CA ALA A 256 -23.76 -18.35 -6.64
C ALA A 256 -24.70 -17.99 -5.47
N LEU A 257 -24.17 -17.92 -4.24
CA LEU A 257 -24.96 -17.65 -3.03
C LEU A 257 -25.11 -16.15 -2.71
N THR A 258 -24.44 -15.28 -3.45
CA THR A 258 -24.43 -13.83 -3.23
C THR A 258 -25.22 -13.07 -4.29
N SER A 259 -25.93 -12.02 -3.87
CA SER A 259 -26.72 -11.16 -4.75
C SER A 259 -25.96 -9.91 -5.24
N GLN A 260 -24.70 -9.73 -4.84
CA GLN A 260 -23.91 -8.55 -5.20
C GLN A 260 -23.62 -8.53 -6.71
N PRO A 261 -23.90 -7.42 -7.43
CA PRO A 261 -23.73 -7.33 -8.89
C PRO A 261 -22.27 -7.51 -9.34
N GLU A 262 -21.35 -7.14 -8.46
CA GLU A 262 -19.89 -7.23 -8.61
C GLU A 262 -19.44 -8.69 -8.72
N LEU A 263 -19.93 -9.51 -7.79
CA LEU A 263 -19.65 -10.93 -7.74
C LEU A 263 -20.33 -11.68 -8.89
N ARG A 264 -21.42 -11.16 -9.46
CA ARG A 264 -21.97 -11.68 -10.74
C ARG A 264 -21.02 -11.43 -11.91
N THR A 265 -20.45 -10.22 -12.01
CA THR A 265 -19.50 -9.89 -13.08
C THR A 265 -18.21 -10.71 -12.95
N LEU A 266 -17.71 -10.89 -11.72
CA LEU A 266 -16.56 -11.76 -11.44
C LEU A 266 -16.87 -13.22 -11.74
N ARG A 267 -18.08 -13.70 -11.39
CA ARG A 267 -18.55 -15.04 -11.74
C ARG A 267 -18.56 -15.25 -13.25
N ASP A 268 -19.15 -14.34 -14.02
CA ASP A 268 -19.16 -14.42 -15.50
C ASP A 268 -17.74 -14.47 -16.08
N SER A 269 -16.81 -13.77 -15.45
CA SER A 269 -15.39 -13.77 -15.81
C SER A 269 -14.70 -15.10 -15.52
N LEU A 270 -14.98 -15.72 -14.36
CA LEU A 270 -14.48 -17.03 -13.97
C LEU A 270 -15.10 -18.18 -14.79
N GLU A 271 -16.37 -18.08 -15.16
CA GLU A 271 -17.03 -19.04 -16.04
C GLU A 271 -16.39 -19.05 -17.43
N LYS A 272 -15.98 -17.88 -17.94
CA LYS A 272 -15.27 -17.70 -19.22
C LYS A 272 -13.76 -17.92 -19.14
N ALA A 273 -13.20 -18.06 -17.95
CA ALA A 273 -11.76 -18.27 -17.79
C ALA A 273 -11.35 -19.59 -18.45
N THR A 274 -10.24 -19.55 -19.19
CA THR A 274 -9.66 -20.73 -19.82
C THR A 274 -8.54 -21.28 -18.97
N LEU A 275 -8.41 -22.61 -18.97
CA LEU A 275 -7.31 -23.31 -18.34
C LEU A 275 -6.97 -24.56 -19.15
N GLU A 276 -5.76 -24.61 -19.67
CA GLU A 276 -5.26 -25.64 -20.57
C GLU A 276 -3.95 -26.21 -20.06
N VAL A 277 -3.68 -27.48 -20.37
CA VAL A 277 -2.42 -28.15 -20.08
C VAL A 277 -1.84 -28.69 -21.38
N ASP A 278 -0.58 -28.37 -21.67
CA ASP A 278 0.12 -28.90 -22.84
C ASP A 278 0.80 -30.26 -22.57
N ALA A 279 1.40 -30.83 -23.62
CA ALA A 279 2.11 -32.10 -23.52
C ALA A 279 3.36 -32.05 -22.62
N ASN A 280 3.91 -30.86 -22.37
CA ASN A 280 5.11 -30.64 -21.56
C ASN A 280 4.78 -30.38 -20.08
N GLY A 281 3.50 -30.40 -19.69
CA GLY A 281 3.08 -30.05 -18.32
C GLY A 281 3.05 -28.54 -18.07
N ARG A 282 3.01 -27.73 -19.13
CA ARG A 282 2.73 -26.30 -19.04
C ARG A 282 1.24 -26.11 -18.83
N VAL A 283 0.88 -25.37 -17.79
CA VAL A 283 -0.49 -24.96 -17.52
C VAL A 283 -0.64 -23.50 -17.92
N THR A 284 -1.51 -23.22 -18.87
CA THR A 284 -1.81 -21.85 -19.32
C THR A 284 -3.25 -21.51 -19.01
N GLY A 285 -3.49 -20.31 -18.52
CA GLY A 285 -4.85 -19.83 -18.28
C GLY A 285 -5.01 -18.36 -18.61
N ALA A 286 -6.23 -17.98 -18.97
CA ALA A 286 -6.58 -16.58 -19.21
C ALA A 286 -7.90 -16.26 -18.50
N ILE A 287 -7.95 -15.09 -17.87
CA ILE A 287 -9.15 -14.53 -17.28
C ILE A 287 -9.29 -13.06 -17.68
N ARG A 288 -10.49 -12.67 -18.09
CA ARG A 288 -10.80 -11.29 -18.46
C ARG A 288 -11.53 -10.61 -17.32
N PHE A 289 -11.08 -9.44 -16.91
CA PHE A 289 -11.72 -8.58 -15.92
C PHE A 289 -12.34 -7.37 -16.62
N PRO A 290 -13.68 -7.31 -16.76
CA PRO A 290 -14.36 -6.17 -17.38
C PRO A 290 -14.05 -4.85 -16.66
N TYR A 291 -14.07 -3.73 -17.38
CA TYR A 291 -13.80 -2.41 -16.76
C TYR A 291 -14.71 -2.11 -15.57
N ALA A 292 -15.98 -2.51 -15.62
CA ALA A 292 -16.88 -2.33 -14.48
C ALA A 292 -16.34 -2.96 -13.18
N LEU A 293 -15.71 -4.13 -13.28
CA LEU A 293 -15.10 -4.81 -12.14
C LEU A 293 -13.81 -4.11 -11.69
N VAL A 294 -12.99 -3.63 -12.64
CA VAL A 294 -11.71 -2.94 -12.34
C VAL A 294 -11.93 -1.54 -11.79
N ASP A 295 -12.89 -0.79 -12.33
CA ASP A 295 -13.30 0.52 -11.81
C ASP A 295 -13.72 0.39 -10.37
N GLN A 296 -14.50 -0.63 -10.07
CA GLN A 296 -15.02 -0.84 -8.74
C GLN A 296 -13.96 -1.41 -7.77
N ALA A 297 -13.09 -2.31 -8.23
CA ALA A 297 -11.92 -2.75 -7.47
C ALA A 297 -10.96 -1.58 -7.18
N SER A 298 -10.70 -0.71 -8.17
CA SER A 298 -9.86 0.48 -7.99
C SER A 298 -10.52 1.52 -7.09
N ALA A 299 -11.84 1.68 -7.14
CA ALA A 299 -12.58 2.50 -6.19
C ALA A 299 -12.38 1.98 -4.77
N ASN A 300 -12.54 0.67 -4.57
CA ASN A 300 -12.31 -0.01 -3.30
C ASN A 300 -10.85 0.14 -2.84
N VAL A 301 -9.86 -0.02 -3.72
CA VAL A 301 -8.44 0.17 -3.40
C VAL A 301 -8.13 1.63 -3.08
N SER A 302 -8.74 2.59 -3.76
CA SER A 302 -8.54 4.02 -3.48
C SER A 302 -9.15 4.47 -2.16
N GLN A 303 -10.14 3.72 -1.68
CA GLN A 303 -10.78 3.90 -0.37
C GLN A 303 -10.07 3.08 0.71
N ALA A 304 -9.47 1.95 0.34
CA ALA A 304 -8.62 1.16 1.19
C ALA A 304 -7.33 1.96 1.44
N GLN A 305 -7.05 2.26 2.70
CA GLN A 305 -5.70 2.71 3.05
C GLN A 305 -4.77 1.52 2.77
N LEU A 306 -3.88 1.67 1.78
CA LEU A 306 -2.86 0.66 1.49
C LEU A 306 -2.18 0.27 2.80
N PRO A 307 -2.16 -1.02 3.18
CA PRO A 307 -1.60 -1.45 4.45
C PRO A 307 -0.16 -0.96 4.57
N SER A 308 0.23 -0.48 5.75
CA SER A 308 1.60 -0.05 6.09
C SER A 308 2.66 -1.16 5.91
N ALA A 309 2.26 -2.37 5.48
CA ALA A 309 3.12 -3.47 5.09
C ALA A 309 3.95 -3.15 3.84
N LEU A 310 3.40 -2.41 2.85
CA LEU A 310 4.17 -1.94 1.69
C LEU A 310 5.16 -0.82 2.04
N GLN A 311 4.91 -0.09 3.14
CA GLN A 311 5.87 0.87 3.69
C GLN A 311 7.01 0.20 4.47
N THR A 312 6.91 -1.11 4.74
CA THR A 312 7.92 -1.87 5.50
C THR A 312 8.54 -3.00 4.70
N LEU A 313 8.55 -2.86 3.38
CA LEU A 313 9.58 -3.46 2.54
C LEU A 313 10.95 -2.78 2.76
N GLU A 314 11.09 -1.90 3.77
CA GLU A 314 12.36 -1.58 4.43
C GLU A 314 12.97 -2.85 5.06
N LEU A 315 13.67 -3.59 4.20
CA LEU A 315 14.73 -4.58 4.42
C LEU A 315 14.94 -5.04 5.86
N SER A 316 14.47 -6.26 6.14
CA SER A 316 15.03 -7.09 7.21
C SER A 316 16.39 -7.61 6.72
N ASP A 317 17.47 -7.01 7.21
CA ASP A 317 18.83 -7.51 7.04
C ASP A 317 19.24 -8.14 8.38
N GLU A 318 19.00 -9.44 8.50
CA GLU A 318 19.38 -10.26 9.65
C GLU A 318 20.82 -10.75 9.43
N GLY A 319 21.78 -9.89 9.75
CA GLY A 319 23.21 -10.22 9.74
C GLY A 319 23.60 -11.02 10.99
N ASP A 320 23.66 -12.35 10.84
CA ASP A 320 24.19 -13.32 11.80
C ASP A 320 25.72 -13.35 11.73
N ASP A 321 26.40 -12.57 12.59
CA ASP A 321 27.84 -12.67 12.84
C ASP A 321 28.08 -13.48 14.11
N SER A 322 28.17 -14.81 13.98
CA SER A 322 28.62 -15.70 15.05
C SER A 322 29.81 -16.57 14.62
N VAL A 323 31.02 -16.09 14.92
CA VAL A 323 32.27 -16.87 14.86
C VAL A 323 32.44 -17.65 16.17
N PRO A 324 32.55 -18.99 16.17
CA PRO A 324 32.75 -19.75 17.40
C PRO A 324 34.25 -19.90 17.71
N THR A 325 34.72 -19.25 18.78
CA THR A 325 36.06 -19.52 19.32
C THR A 325 35.99 -20.58 20.44
N ARG A 326 36.74 -21.67 20.25
CA ARG A 326 36.89 -22.82 21.15
C ARG A 326 37.76 -22.45 22.39
N PRO A 327 37.46 -22.93 23.61
CA PRO A 327 38.30 -22.67 24.79
C PRO A 327 39.28 -23.82 25.08
N PRO A 328 40.41 -23.56 25.79
CA PRO A 328 41.13 -24.61 26.52
C PRO A 328 40.83 -24.57 28.03
N PRO A 329 41.07 -25.67 28.77
CA PRO A 329 40.73 -25.80 30.18
C PRO A 329 41.94 -25.52 31.09
N SER A 330 41.70 -24.99 32.29
CA SER A 330 42.11 -25.63 33.58
C SER A 330 41.98 -24.68 34.77
N ALA A 331 41.62 -25.31 35.90
CA ALA A 331 41.28 -24.78 37.20
C ALA A 331 42.41 -24.01 37.90
N THR A 332 42.07 -23.06 38.78
CA THR A 332 42.17 -23.14 40.26
C THR A 332 41.84 -21.76 40.87
N ALA A 333 40.95 -21.73 41.87
CA ALA A 333 40.54 -20.56 42.66
C ALA A 333 41.43 -20.41 43.93
N PRO A 334 41.24 -19.46 44.90
CA PRO A 334 40.25 -18.37 44.98
C PRO A 334 40.74 -17.01 45.59
N LYS A 335 39.80 -16.04 45.58
CA LYS A 335 39.51 -14.98 46.60
C LYS A 335 40.13 -13.55 46.42
N PRO A 336 39.55 -12.48 47.01
CA PRO A 336 38.47 -11.65 46.43
C PRO A 336 38.78 -10.11 46.48
N SER A 337 37.77 -9.28 46.16
CA SER A 337 37.74 -7.80 46.11
C SER A 337 38.22 -7.23 44.77
N SER A 338 37.40 -6.55 43.97
CA SER A 338 36.73 -5.26 44.23
C SER A 338 35.58 -5.11 43.22
N LYS A 339 34.36 -4.74 43.64
CA LYS A 339 33.79 -3.39 43.39
C LYS A 339 33.83 -2.95 41.91
N GLU A 340 32.81 -3.31 41.14
CA GLU A 340 32.24 -2.44 40.09
C GLU A 340 30.86 -2.99 39.68
N GLU A 341 29.80 -2.42 40.25
CA GLU A 341 28.43 -2.56 39.74
C GLU A 341 28.32 -1.78 38.43
N ALA A 342 28.73 -2.41 37.33
CA ALA A 342 28.37 -1.95 36.00
C ALA A 342 26.92 -2.34 35.73
N SER A 343 26.02 -1.37 35.82
CA SER A 343 24.63 -1.48 35.39
C SER A 343 24.62 -1.88 33.91
N THR A 344 24.26 -3.12 33.60
CA THR A 344 23.86 -3.48 32.23
C THR A 344 22.65 -2.63 31.87
N PRO A 345 22.71 -1.76 30.83
CA PRO A 345 21.51 -1.13 30.32
C PRO A 345 20.66 -2.25 29.75
N VAL A 346 19.53 -2.54 30.40
CA VAL A 346 18.45 -3.35 29.82
C VAL A 346 18.07 -2.63 28.54
N ALA A 347 18.55 -3.15 27.41
CA ALA A 347 18.21 -2.66 26.08
C ALA A 347 16.69 -2.71 25.99
N SER A 348 16.08 -1.53 26.19
CA SER A 348 14.65 -1.36 26.07
C SER A 348 14.36 -1.55 24.59
N ALA A 349 13.92 -2.76 24.23
CA ALA A 349 13.47 -3.08 22.90
C ALA A 349 12.39 -2.05 22.55
N THR A 350 12.78 -1.07 21.75
CA THR A 350 11.88 -0.01 21.32
C THR A 350 10.98 -0.64 20.28
N VAL A 351 9.88 -1.20 20.77
CA VAL A 351 8.80 -1.70 19.91
C VAL A 351 8.31 -0.51 19.11
N SER A 352 8.72 -0.45 17.84
CA SER A 352 8.19 0.48 16.86
C SER A 352 6.73 0.15 16.64
N GLN A 353 5.86 0.69 17.51
CA GLN A 353 4.43 0.57 17.38
C GLN A 353 4.03 1.30 16.10
N ARG A 354 3.75 0.52 15.06
CA ARG A 354 3.18 1.06 13.83
C ARG A 354 1.85 1.70 14.17
N LEU A 355 1.67 2.91 13.68
CA LEU A 355 0.43 3.64 13.82
C LEU A 355 -0.68 2.85 13.11
N ASP A 356 -1.58 2.23 13.89
CA ASP A 356 -2.74 1.56 13.34
C ASP A 356 -3.77 2.62 12.93
N TRP A 357 -3.91 2.83 11.62
CA TRP A 357 -4.86 3.81 11.08
C TRP A 357 -6.29 3.29 10.99
N LYS A 358 -6.54 2.01 11.27
CA LYS A 358 -7.89 1.42 11.21
C LYS A 358 -8.86 2.10 12.18
N PRO A 359 -8.53 2.33 13.47
CA PRO A 359 -9.46 2.99 14.39
C PRO A 359 -9.83 4.43 13.97
N PRO A 360 -8.90 5.31 13.53
CA PRO A 360 -9.29 6.62 12.98
C PRO A 360 -10.23 6.54 11.77
N VAL A 361 -9.97 5.64 10.83
CA VAL A 361 -10.80 5.48 9.62
C VAL A 361 -12.20 5.03 9.99
N PHE A 362 -12.32 3.96 10.79
CA PHE A 362 -13.61 3.53 11.30
C PHE A 362 -14.29 4.63 12.11
N GLY A 363 -13.52 5.46 12.82
CA GLY A 363 -14.01 6.61 13.56
C GLY A 363 -14.68 7.65 12.68
N VAL A 364 -14.08 7.99 11.53
CA VAL A 364 -14.69 8.91 10.56
C VAL A 364 -15.95 8.30 9.93
N ILE A 365 -15.89 7.02 9.53
CA ILE A 365 -17.05 6.31 8.95
C ILE A 365 -18.22 6.26 9.95
N LEU A 366 -17.94 5.91 11.21
CA LEU A 366 -18.94 5.83 12.26
C LEU A 366 -19.46 7.23 12.65
N LEU A 367 -18.62 8.27 12.63
CA LEU A 367 -19.08 9.64 12.80
C LEU A 367 -20.07 10.04 11.68
N VAL A 368 -19.76 9.72 10.42
CA VAL A 368 -20.68 9.95 9.30
C VAL A 368 -21.99 9.22 9.55
N LEU A 369 -21.94 7.94 9.95
CA LEU A 369 -23.13 7.15 10.26
C LEU A 369 -23.95 7.76 11.41
N ALA A 370 -23.29 8.18 12.50
CA ALA A 370 -23.94 8.85 13.63
C ALA A 370 -24.62 10.15 13.20
N LEU A 371 -23.98 10.93 12.32
CA LEU A 371 -24.54 12.17 11.80
C LEU A 371 -25.67 11.93 10.79
N VAL A 372 -25.57 10.92 9.91
CA VAL A 372 -26.63 10.54 8.94
C VAL A 372 -27.88 10.08 9.66
N THR A 373 -27.72 9.37 10.77
CA THR A 373 -28.85 8.88 11.57
C THR A 373 -29.48 9.96 12.45
N MET A 374 -28.88 11.16 12.57
CA MET A 374 -29.53 12.33 13.17
C MET A 374 -30.51 12.99 12.20
N GLY A 375 -31.65 13.46 12.72
CA GLY A 375 -32.63 14.18 11.92
C GLY A 375 -32.04 15.46 11.29
N ALA A 376 -32.49 15.81 10.09
CA ALA A 376 -31.95 16.94 9.32
C ALA A 376 -31.92 18.27 10.09
N ALA A 377 -32.90 18.49 10.98
CA ALA A 377 -33.00 19.69 11.81
C ALA A 377 -31.93 19.77 12.92
N SER A 378 -31.49 18.62 13.45
CA SER A 378 -30.52 18.56 14.55
C SER A 378 -29.08 18.32 14.09
N ARG A 379 -28.88 18.03 12.79
CA ARG A 379 -27.59 17.67 12.20
C ARG A 379 -26.62 18.85 12.19
N PRO A 380 -25.56 18.84 13.02
CA PRO A 380 -24.48 19.80 12.85
C PRO A 380 -23.69 19.47 11.58
N GLY A 381 -23.05 20.48 10.98
CA GLY A 381 -22.15 20.24 9.85
C GLY A 381 -21.02 19.30 10.27
N MET A 382 -20.78 18.24 9.50
CA MET A 382 -19.78 17.21 9.80
C MET A 382 -18.40 17.79 10.10
N PHE A 383 -17.91 18.68 9.23
CA PHE A 383 -16.62 19.35 9.41
C PHE A 383 -16.58 20.24 10.67
N ASN A 384 -17.71 20.83 11.05
CA ASN A 384 -17.79 21.65 12.26
C ASN A 384 -17.72 20.81 13.55
N VAL A 385 -18.14 19.54 13.50
CA VAL A 385 -17.95 18.60 14.61
C VAL A 385 -16.53 18.06 14.60
N LEU A 386 -16.06 17.57 13.45
CA LEU A 386 -14.78 16.88 13.32
C LEU A 386 -13.58 17.78 13.63
N PHE A 387 -13.56 19.01 13.11
CA PHE A 387 -12.45 19.95 13.33
C PHE A 387 -12.57 20.74 14.63
N HIS A 388 -13.59 20.48 15.45
CA HIS A 388 -13.67 21.11 16.74
C HIS A 388 -12.61 20.51 17.68
N PRO A 389 -11.69 21.28 18.28
CA PRO A 389 -10.58 20.73 19.05
C PRO A 389 -11.05 19.87 20.22
N LEU A 390 -12.13 20.27 20.90
CA LEU A 390 -12.74 19.47 21.98
C LEU A 390 -13.32 18.13 21.52
N PHE A 391 -13.68 17.97 20.25
CA PHE A 391 -14.11 16.68 19.71
C PHE A 391 -12.91 15.89 19.18
N LEU A 392 -12.05 16.56 18.41
CA LEU A 392 -10.90 15.95 17.75
C LEU A 392 -9.90 15.36 18.74
N LEU A 393 -9.57 16.08 19.81
CA LEU A 393 -8.57 15.63 20.78
C LEU A 393 -8.95 14.30 21.45
N PRO A 394 -10.13 14.13 22.09
CA PRO A 394 -10.51 12.85 22.67
C PRO A 394 -10.75 11.75 21.63
N PHE A 395 -11.19 12.12 20.41
CA PHE A 395 -11.30 11.19 19.30
C PHE A 395 -9.93 10.59 18.93
N LEU A 396 -8.91 11.44 18.79
CA LEU A 396 -7.54 11.01 18.53
C LEU A 396 -6.97 10.24 19.72
N VAL A 397 -7.21 10.65 20.95
CA VAL A 397 -6.74 9.91 22.14
C VAL A 397 -7.36 8.50 22.21
N ALA A 398 -8.63 8.35 21.86
CA ALA A 398 -9.30 7.04 21.86
C ALA A 398 -8.85 6.13 20.70
N THR A 399 -8.42 6.69 19.57
CA THR A 399 -8.06 5.93 18.37
C THR A 399 -6.56 5.73 18.19
N LEU A 400 -5.78 6.73 18.55
CA LEU A 400 -4.34 6.85 18.33
C LEU A 400 -3.55 6.91 19.65
N GLY A 401 -4.15 7.35 20.75
CA GLY A 401 -3.42 7.61 22.00
C GLY A 401 -2.90 9.06 22.08
N VAL A 402 -2.21 9.41 23.16
CA VAL A 402 -1.70 10.76 23.40
C VAL A 402 -0.34 10.93 22.72
N PHE A 403 -0.35 11.14 21.40
CA PHE A 403 0.85 11.35 20.58
C PHE A 403 1.76 12.49 21.03
N VAL A 404 1.23 13.47 21.77
CA VAL A 404 1.91 14.72 22.09
C VAL A 404 3.14 14.53 23.00
N PHE A 405 3.17 13.48 23.84
CA PHE A 405 4.29 13.24 24.76
C PHE A 405 5.48 12.51 24.11
N ARG A 406 5.35 11.99 22.89
CA ARG A 406 6.47 11.34 22.21
C ARG A 406 7.52 12.35 21.71
N PHE A 407 7.15 13.62 21.54
CA PHE A 407 8.06 14.68 21.08
C PHE A 407 9.03 15.16 22.17
N THR A 408 8.75 14.90 23.46
CA THR A 408 9.60 15.38 24.57
C THR A 408 10.77 14.45 24.90
N GLY A 409 10.98 13.37 24.13
CA GLY A 409 12.19 12.54 24.21
C GLY A 409 12.35 11.71 25.49
N GLN A 410 11.39 11.73 26.41
CA GLN A 410 11.42 10.88 27.61
C GLN A 410 10.76 9.53 27.31
N SER A 411 11.55 8.60 26.76
CA SER A 411 11.18 7.18 26.66
C SER A 411 11.62 6.46 27.93
N GLY A 412 10.65 6.14 28.80
CA GLY A 412 10.85 5.31 30.00
C GLY A 412 9.79 5.57 31.08
N GLY A 413 8.98 4.55 31.40
CA GLY A 413 8.03 4.56 32.52
C GLY A 413 6.57 4.82 32.15
N ALA A 414 5.76 5.27 33.12
CA ALA A 414 4.30 5.44 33.05
C ALA A 414 3.77 6.27 31.86
N PHE A 415 4.64 6.96 31.13
CA PHE A 415 4.32 7.69 29.89
C PHE A 415 4.11 6.77 28.68
N ASP A 416 4.64 5.54 28.68
CA ASP A 416 4.36 4.55 27.63
C ASP A 416 2.87 4.18 27.61
N VAL A 417 2.21 4.22 28.77
CA VAL A 417 0.75 4.04 28.90
C VAL A 417 0.00 5.06 28.06
N LEU A 418 0.43 6.33 28.11
CA LEU A 418 -0.25 7.43 27.44
C LEU A 418 -0.07 7.38 25.92
N THR A 419 0.93 6.65 25.42
CA THR A 419 1.15 6.48 23.98
C THR A 419 0.20 5.45 23.35
N LEU A 420 -0.39 4.58 24.16
CA LEU A 420 -1.37 3.60 23.70
C LEU A 420 -2.75 4.26 23.52
N PRO A 421 -3.55 3.82 22.54
CA PRO A 421 -4.96 4.19 22.45
C PRO A 421 -5.63 3.97 23.80
N MET A 422 -6.46 4.91 24.27
CA MET A 422 -7.08 4.82 25.60
C MET A 422 -7.71 3.44 25.92
N PRO A 423 -8.40 2.76 24.98
CA PRO A 423 -8.93 1.42 25.24
C PRO A 423 -7.85 0.34 25.47
N GLU A 424 -6.61 0.55 25.03
CA GLU A 424 -5.46 -0.34 25.28
C GLU A 424 -4.83 -0.16 26.66
N TRP A 425 -5.25 0.84 27.43
CA TRP A 425 -4.78 1.01 28.81
C TRP A 425 -5.17 -0.17 29.71
N HIS A 426 -6.11 -1.02 29.28
CA HIS A 426 -6.41 -2.29 29.94
C HIS A 426 -5.19 -3.20 30.11
N ARG A 427 -4.16 -3.07 29.25
CA ARG A 427 -2.92 -3.86 29.33
C ARG A 427 -2.15 -3.61 30.64
N PHE A 428 -2.41 -2.48 31.31
CA PHE A 428 -1.79 -2.14 32.60
C PHE A 428 -2.62 -2.58 33.79
N VAL A 429 -3.81 -3.12 33.57
CA VAL A 429 -4.66 -3.66 34.63
C VAL A 429 -4.60 -5.18 34.56
N SER A 430 -4.07 -5.83 35.59
CA SER A 430 -3.94 -7.30 35.64
C SER A 430 -5.25 -8.03 35.91
N ILE A 431 -6.30 -7.31 36.32
CA ILE A 431 -7.59 -7.89 36.73
C ILE A 431 -8.49 -8.11 35.49
N PRO A 432 -8.88 -9.35 35.16
CA PRO A 432 -9.68 -9.67 33.96
C PRO A 432 -11.02 -8.92 33.87
N VAL A 433 -11.68 -8.70 35.01
CA VAL A 433 -12.94 -7.93 35.10
C VAL A 433 -12.71 -6.50 34.63
N ALA A 434 -11.66 -5.85 35.13
CA ALA A 434 -11.34 -4.49 34.77
C ALA A 434 -10.91 -4.37 33.30
N GLN A 435 -10.23 -5.38 32.75
CA GLN A 435 -9.93 -5.43 31.31
C GLN A 435 -11.19 -5.52 30.46
N THR A 436 -12.15 -6.35 30.88
CA THR A 436 -13.45 -6.51 30.20
C THR A 436 -14.25 -5.20 30.21
N VAL A 437 -14.26 -4.50 31.35
CA VAL A 437 -14.92 -3.19 31.50
C VAL A 437 -14.18 -2.10 30.69
N ALA A 438 -12.85 -2.13 30.65
CA ALA A 438 -12.07 -1.20 29.84
C ALA A 438 -12.26 -1.42 28.33
N LEU A 439 -12.74 -2.59 27.91
CA LEU A 439 -13.11 -2.92 26.53
C LEU A 439 -14.63 -2.84 26.29
N SER A 440 -15.37 -2.10 27.13
CA SER A 440 -16.82 -1.91 27.02
C SER A 440 -17.20 -0.44 26.81
N ALA A 441 -18.47 -0.20 26.48
CA ALA A 441 -19.02 1.15 26.34
C ALA A 441 -19.18 1.89 27.69
N THR A 442 -18.79 1.29 28.82
CA THR A 442 -18.93 1.89 30.15
C THR A 442 -18.18 3.21 30.28
N ILE A 443 -16.97 3.33 29.71
CA ILE A 443 -16.17 4.56 29.74
C ILE A 443 -16.89 5.70 28.98
N PRO A 444 -17.26 5.53 27.69
CA PRO A 444 -18.11 6.50 26.99
C PRO A 444 -19.41 6.85 27.73
N MET A 445 -20.04 5.87 28.38
CA MET A 445 -21.30 6.06 29.10
C MET A 445 -21.14 7.00 30.30
N LEU A 446 -20.14 6.75 31.16
CA LEU A 446 -19.86 7.60 32.31
C LEU A 446 -19.55 9.04 31.88
N LEU A 447 -18.75 9.20 30.83
CA LEU A 447 -18.39 10.51 30.31
C LEU A 447 -19.60 11.23 29.69
N ALA A 448 -20.48 10.50 29.01
CA ALA A 448 -21.73 11.04 28.49
C ALA A 448 -22.64 11.58 29.61
N ILE A 449 -22.78 10.83 30.72
CA ILE A 449 -23.54 11.25 31.90
C ILE A 449 -22.97 12.54 32.50
N ILE A 450 -21.65 12.59 32.72
CA ILE A 450 -20.97 13.76 33.29
C ILE A 450 -21.04 14.97 32.35
N SER A 451 -21.08 14.73 31.03
CA SER A 451 -21.15 15.80 30.04
C SER A 451 -22.52 16.49 29.94
N GLY A 452 -23.59 15.88 30.46
CA GLY A 452 -24.95 16.41 30.41
C GLY A 452 -25.07 17.88 30.85
N PRO A 453 -24.63 18.25 32.07
CA PRO A 453 -24.72 19.63 32.57
C PRO A 453 -23.75 20.62 31.91
N VAL A 454 -22.65 20.14 31.33
CA VAL A 454 -21.58 21.01 30.81
C VAL A 454 -21.51 20.91 29.30
N ALA A 455 -22.09 21.91 28.61
CA ALA A 455 -22.15 21.96 27.15
C ALA A 455 -20.78 21.82 26.46
N LEU A 456 -19.70 22.24 27.13
CA LEU A 456 -18.33 22.08 26.67
C LEU A 456 -17.89 20.60 26.64
N LEU A 457 -18.19 19.84 27.69
CA LEU A 457 -17.85 18.42 27.82
C LEU A 457 -18.63 17.55 26.83
N ARG A 458 -19.79 18.00 26.36
CA ARG A 458 -20.61 17.23 25.39
C ARG A 458 -19.85 16.91 24.10
N ARG A 459 -19.09 17.89 23.58
CA ARG A 459 -18.22 17.68 22.40
C ARG A 459 -17.08 16.71 22.69
N PHE A 460 -16.55 16.77 23.91
CA PHE A 460 -15.49 15.87 24.36
C PHE A 460 -15.96 14.43 24.51
N ALA A 461 -17.10 14.23 25.19
CA ALA A 461 -17.75 12.93 25.31
C ALA A 461 -18.11 12.34 23.94
N ALA A 462 -18.61 13.17 23.02
CA ALA A 462 -18.90 12.74 21.66
C ALA A 462 -17.65 12.25 20.92
N GLY A 463 -16.55 13.02 20.96
CA GLY A 463 -15.29 12.63 20.32
C GLY A 463 -14.73 11.33 20.87
N LEU A 464 -14.71 11.20 22.21
CA LEU A 464 -14.26 9.97 22.88
C LEU A 464 -15.13 8.77 22.50
N ALA A 465 -16.45 8.92 22.55
CA ALA A 465 -17.40 7.84 22.28
C ALA A 465 -17.32 7.34 20.83
N VAL A 466 -17.14 8.23 19.85
CA VAL A 466 -16.89 7.84 18.45
C VAL A 466 -15.56 7.09 18.32
N GLY A 467 -14.48 7.63 18.89
CA GLY A 467 -13.16 6.98 18.80
C GLY A 467 -13.14 5.60 19.47
N PHE A 468 -13.81 5.48 20.62
CA PHE A 468 -13.97 4.22 21.33
C PHE A 468 -14.79 3.20 20.53
N SER A 469 -15.90 3.64 19.93
CA SER A 469 -16.71 2.80 19.04
C SER A 469 -15.87 2.22 17.89
N ALA A 470 -15.06 3.06 17.26
CA ALA A 470 -14.20 2.67 16.15
C ALA A 470 -13.10 1.69 16.53
N TYR A 471 -12.49 1.90 17.69
CA TYR A 471 -11.52 0.96 18.23
C TYR A 471 -12.16 -0.41 18.49
N LEU A 472 -13.37 -0.46 19.08
CA LEU A 472 -14.08 -1.71 19.34
C LEU A 472 -14.47 -2.45 18.05
N VAL A 473 -14.90 -1.73 17.00
CA VAL A 473 -15.13 -2.34 15.67
C VAL A 473 -13.85 -2.97 15.12
N THR A 474 -12.71 -2.29 15.27
CA THR A 474 -11.42 -2.81 14.81
C THR A 474 -11.07 -4.12 15.53
N LYS A 475 -11.32 -4.22 16.84
CA LYS A 475 -11.10 -5.45 17.61
C LYS A 475 -12.11 -6.56 17.29
N ALA A 476 -13.36 -6.20 16.97
CA ALA A 476 -14.37 -7.14 16.49
C ALA A 476 -13.91 -7.83 15.20
N ILE A 477 -13.42 -7.04 14.23
CA ILE A 477 -12.93 -7.55 12.93
C ILE A 477 -11.67 -8.39 13.11
N ALA A 478 -10.78 -7.98 14.01
CA ALA A 478 -9.56 -8.71 14.31
C ALA A 478 -9.79 -10.01 15.13
N GLY A 479 -11.02 -10.30 15.56
CA GLY A 479 -11.33 -11.49 16.36
C GLY A 479 -10.57 -11.52 17.69
N THR A 480 -10.30 -10.37 18.30
CA THR A 480 -9.50 -10.30 19.53
C THR A 480 -10.23 -10.99 20.69
N ALA A 481 -9.51 -11.75 21.52
CA ALA A 481 -10.09 -12.35 22.72
C ALA A 481 -10.42 -11.28 23.76
N VAL A 482 -11.56 -11.43 24.44
CA VAL A 482 -11.93 -10.59 25.59
C VAL A 482 -11.90 -11.47 26.84
N PRO A 483 -11.24 -11.03 27.93
CA PRO A 483 -11.29 -11.77 29.18
C PRO A 483 -12.75 -12.00 29.63
N LEU A 484 -13.03 -13.13 30.27
CA LEU A 484 -14.35 -13.51 30.79
C LEU A 484 -15.49 -13.72 29.76
N ILE A 485 -15.32 -13.33 28.50
CA ILE A 485 -16.29 -13.57 27.43
C ILE A 485 -15.85 -14.79 26.62
N PRO A 486 -16.70 -15.80 26.43
CA PRO A 486 -16.34 -16.96 25.62
C PRO A 486 -16.00 -16.54 24.17
N PRO A 487 -15.00 -17.17 23.51
CA PRO A 487 -14.56 -16.80 22.16
C PRO A 487 -15.67 -16.73 21.11
N ALA A 488 -16.71 -17.56 21.23
CA ALA A 488 -17.86 -17.53 20.33
C ALA A 488 -18.67 -16.22 20.39
N TYR A 489 -18.55 -15.46 21.47
CA TYR A 489 -19.32 -14.23 21.72
C TYR A 489 -18.49 -12.94 21.68
N THR A 490 -17.18 -13.01 21.46
CA THR A 490 -16.29 -11.83 21.48
C THR A 490 -16.63 -10.82 20.39
N VAL A 491 -16.93 -11.30 19.18
CA VAL A 491 -17.33 -10.43 18.06
C VAL A 491 -18.63 -9.69 18.40
N PHE A 492 -19.63 -10.39 18.94
CA PHE A 492 -20.90 -9.79 19.34
C PHE A 492 -20.74 -8.81 20.51
N TRP A 493 -19.88 -9.14 21.48
CA TRP A 493 -19.55 -8.25 22.59
C TRP A 493 -18.95 -6.93 22.09
N PHE A 494 -17.94 -6.99 21.22
CA PHE A 494 -17.32 -5.79 20.66
C PHE A 494 -18.29 -5.00 19.78
N ALA A 495 -19.05 -5.67 18.90
CA ALA A 495 -20.03 -5.01 18.04
C ALA A 495 -21.14 -4.32 18.85
N GLY A 496 -21.66 -4.97 19.89
CA GLY A 496 -22.67 -4.40 20.79
C GLY A 496 -22.17 -3.18 21.55
N ASN A 497 -20.96 -3.26 22.11
CA ASN A 497 -20.34 -2.12 22.81
C ASN A 497 -19.96 -0.99 21.85
N ALA A 498 -19.51 -1.31 20.63
CA ALA A 498 -19.25 -0.30 19.60
C ALA A 498 -20.53 0.46 19.24
N LEU A 499 -21.64 -0.26 19.03
CA LEU A 499 -22.94 0.35 18.73
C LEU A 499 -23.43 1.21 19.90
N ALA A 500 -23.31 0.73 21.14
CA ALA A 500 -23.68 1.49 22.33
C ALA A 500 -22.86 2.79 22.46
N ALA A 501 -21.53 2.73 22.27
CA ALA A 501 -20.66 3.90 22.26
C ALA A 501 -21.05 4.89 21.15
N LEU A 502 -21.42 4.40 19.97
CA LEU A 502 -21.87 5.26 18.86
C LEU A 502 -23.18 5.98 19.16
N LEU A 503 -24.13 5.28 19.79
CA LEU A 503 -25.39 5.89 20.22
C LEU A 503 -25.15 6.96 21.30
N LEU A 504 -24.24 6.72 22.23
CA LEU A 504 -23.82 7.72 23.23
C LEU A 504 -23.17 8.94 22.58
N ALA A 505 -22.33 8.74 21.56
CA ALA A 505 -21.78 9.83 20.77
C ALA A 505 -22.90 10.68 20.14
N ARG A 506 -23.89 10.03 19.53
CA ARG A 506 -25.03 10.73 18.90
C ARG A 506 -25.81 11.59 19.90
N LEU A 507 -26.00 11.12 21.14
CA LEU A 507 -26.70 11.86 22.19
C LEU A 507 -25.90 13.07 22.72
N THR A 508 -24.57 12.96 22.68
CA THR A 508 -23.68 13.99 23.21
C THR A 508 -23.31 15.05 22.18
N ILE A 509 -23.43 14.78 20.88
CA ILE A 509 -23.23 15.80 19.82
C ILE A 509 -24.20 16.98 20.04
N PRO A 510 -23.69 18.23 20.16
CA PRO A 510 -24.55 19.38 20.39
C PRO A 510 -25.41 19.66 19.15
N PRO A 511 -26.73 19.88 19.32
CA PRO A 511 -27.60 20.19 18.19
C PRO A 511 -27.18 21.51 17.54
N ARG A 512 -27.40 21.63 16.24
CA ARG A 512 -27.25 22.90 15.53
C ARG A 512 -28.15 23.93 16.22
N ARG A 513 -27.57 25.00 16.79
CA ARG A 513 -28.38 26.12 17.28
C ARG A 513 -29.18 26.61 16.10
N ALA A 514 -30.51 26.43 16.14
CA ALA A 514 -31.40 27.12 15.23
C ALA A 514 -31.01 28.59 15.34
N ARG A 515 -30.60 29.17 14.21
CA ARG A 515 -30.26 30.59 14.13
C ARG A 515 -31.50 31.28 14.67
N GLN A 516 -31.45 31.77 15.92
CA GLN A 516 -32.55 32.55 16.48
C GLN A 516 -32.71 33.66 15.47
N SER A 517 -33.80 33.60 14.71
CA SER A 517 -34.13 34.60 13.71
C SER A 517 -34.09 35.92 14.47
N SER A 518 -33.02 36.70 14.26
CA SER A 518 -32.96 38.05 14.80
C SER A 518 -34.29 38.69 14.41
N PRO A 519 -35.10 39.13 15.37
CA PRO A 519 -36.40 39.72 15.06
C PRO A 519 -36.15 40.78 14.00
N ALA A 520 -36.80 40.62 12.85
CA ALA A 520 -36.52 41.39 11.64
C ALA A 520 -36.52 42.88 11.97
N ALA A 521 -35.32 43.46 12.04
CA ALA A 521 -35.16 44.89 12.27
C ALA A 521 -35.54 45.60 10.97
N GLY A 522 -36.72 46.19 10.94
CA GLY A 522 -37.05 47.23 9.95
C GLY A 522 -38.46 47.15 9.38
N ALA A 523 -39.47 47.51 10.17
CA ALA A 523 -40.59 48.26 9.61
C ALA A 523 -40.13 49.73 9.49
N PRO A 524 -40.02 50.30 8.27
CA PRO A 524 -39.60 51.68 8.10
C PRO A 524 -40.69 52.61 8.63
N ARG A 525 -40.38 53.40 9.66
CA ARG A 525 -41.22 54.54 10.06
C ARG A 525 -41.15 55.58 8.95
N GLY A 526 -42.24 55.70 8.19
CA GLY A 526 -42.48 56.82 7.28
C GLY A 526 -42.39 58.14 8.05
N ARG A 527 -41.59 59.07 7.53
CA ARG A 527 -41.62 60.48 7.93
C ARG A 527 -42.62 61.20 7.03
N ALA A 528 -43.63 61.81 7.65
CA ALA A 528 -44.41 62.91 7.10
C ALA A 528 -43.73 64.23 7.45
#